data_AF-A0AAN7L6B6-F1
#
_entry.id   AF-A0AAN7L6B6-F1
#
_cell.length_a   1.000
_cell.length_b   1.000
_cell.length_c   1.000
_cell.angle_alpha   90.00
_cell.angle_beta   90.00
_cell.angle_gamma   90.00
#
_symmetry.space_group_name_H-M   'P 1'
#
loop_
_entity.id
_entity.type
_entity.pdbx_description
1 polymer ?
#
loop_
_entity_poly.entity_id
_entity_poly.type
_entity_poly.pdbx_seq_one_letter_code
_entity_poly.pdbx_strand_id
1 'polypeptide(L)'
;MGPDAVAIQAERLKSDGNDYFKRNRFGAAIDAYTEAITLCPSVPVYWTNRALCHLKRNDWTRLEEDSRKALELDYKSVKAHYLMGLALLRKAEYTEGIKQLERALDLGRGAEHGSSYMVETIWQELAKAKYLEWEHASTKRSWDLQSLKVACEVALKERHSKEYILSEGFVDELEQPQAECLDLLQHVFEKAAAADTPTEVPDYLCCKITLDIFRDPVITPSGVTYERAVILEHLQKVGKFDPITHEPLNASQLIPNLAIKAAVQAYLDEHGWAYKVD
;
A
#
# COMPACT_ATOMS: atom_id res chain seq x y z
N MET A 1 -29.89 19.60 32.64
CA MET A 1 -28.90 18.62 33.15
C MET A 1 -27.54 19.28 33.10
N GLY A 2 -26.67 19.07 34.09
CA GLY A 2 -25.32 19.66 34.08
C GLY A 2 -24.47 19.10 32.93
N PRO A 3 -23.41 19.81 32.49
CA PRO A 3 -22.53 19.38 31.39
C PRO A 3 -21.96 17.96 31.60
N ASP A 4 -21.64 17.58 32.85
CA ASP A 4 -21.14 16.24 33.17
C ASP A 4 -22.18 15.13 32.96
N ALA A 5 -23.46 15.41 33.21
CA ALA A 5 -24.52 14.43 33.00
C ALA A 5 -24.76 14.15 31.50
N VAL A 6 -24.58 15.17 30.65
CA VAL A 6 -24.67 15.03 29.20
C VAL A 6 -23.51 14.18 28.66
N ALA A 7 -22.29 14.42 29.12
CA ALA A 7 -21.11 13.64 28.73
C ALA A 7 -21.22 12.17 29.18
N ILE A 8 -21.67 11.92 30.42
CA ILE A 8 -21.90 10.55 30.92
C ILE A 8 -22.95 9.83 30.07
N GLN A 9 -24.02 10.52 29.67
CA GLN A 9 -25.05 9.93 28.82
C GLN A 9 -24.54 9.62 27.41
N ALA A 10 -23.74 10.51 26.81
CA ALA A 10 -23.11 10.27 25.50
C ALA A 10 -22.16 9.05 25.54
N GLU A 11 -21.39 8.89 26.62
CA GLU A 11 -20.52 7.72 26.82
C GLU A 11 -21.31 6.40 26.99
N ARG A 12 -22.47 6.45 27.64
CA ARG A 12 -23.38 5.28 27.72
C ARG A 12 -23.91 4.90 26.34
N LEU A 13 -24.38 5.88 25.57
CA LEU A 13 -24.84 5.67 24.19
C LEU A 13 -23.73 5.12 23.29
N LYS A 14 -22.49 5.58 23.45
CA LYS A 14 -21.32 4.98 22.79
C LYS A 14 -21.16 3.51 23.19
N SER A 15 -21.29 3.17 24.46
CA SER A 15 -21.21 1.79 24.95
C SER A 15 -22.31 0.90 24.36
N ASP A 16 -23.55 1.39 24.34
CA ASP A 16 -24.69 0.68 23.74
C ASP A 16 -24.47 0.47 22.23
N GLY A 17 -23.97 1.50 21.53
CA GLY A 17 -23.58 1.41 20.12
C GLY A 17 -22.51 0.35 19.88
N ASN A 18 -21.51 0.25 20.76
CA ASN A 18 -20.47 -0.78 20.67
C ASN A 18 -21.07 -2.19 20.83
N ASP A 19 -22.02 -2.37 21.74
CA ASP A 19 -22.66 -3.66 21.98
C ASP A 19 -23.60 -4.06 20.84
N TYR A 20 -24.34 -3.12 20.26
CA TYR A 20 -25.10 -3.35 19.02
C TYR A 20 -24.17 -3.73 17.86
N PHE A 21 -23.03 -3.05 17.73
CA PHE A 21 -22.04 -3.35 16.70
C PHE A 21 -21.50 -4.78 16.83
N LYS A 22 -21.10 -5.21 18.04
CA LYS A 22 -20.63 -6.59 18.30
C LYS A 22 -21.68 -7.64 17.97
N ARG A 23 -22.97 -7.30 18.08
CA ARG A 23 -24.11 -8.17 17.73
C ARG A 23 -24.52 -8.04 16.26
N ASN A 24 -23.72 -7.40 15.40
CA ASN A 24 -23.99 -7.12 14.00
C ASN A 24 -25.30 -6.32 13.74
N ARG A 25 -25.82 -5.62 14.75
CA ARG A 25 -27.02 -4.76 14.64
C ARG A 25 -26.61 -3.34 14.23
N PHE A 26 -26.10 -3.19 13.02
CA PHE A 26 -25.50 -1.93 12.56
C PHE A 26 -26.46 -0.74 12.52
N GLY A 27 -27.76 -0.96 12.23
CA GLY A 27 -28.77 0.11 12.30
C GLY A 27 -28.91 0.70 13.70
N ALA A 28 -29.15 -0.16 14.70
CA ALA A 28 -29.26 0.27 16.10
C ALA A 28 -27.95 0.88 16.64
N ALA A 29 -26.80 0.40 16.18
CA ALA A 29 -25.51 1.01 16.51
C ALA A 29 -25.40 2.44 15.94
N ILE A 30 -25.81 2.65 14.68
CA ILE A 30 -25.83 3.97 14.04
C ILE A 30 -26.75 4.92 14.81
N ASP A 31 -27.93 4.47 15.24
CA ASP A 31 -28.87 5.28 15.99
C ASP A 31 -28.25 5.71 17.34
N ALA A 32 -27.69 4.76 18.09
CA ALA A 32 -27.03 5.04 19.37
C ALA A 32 -25.83 6.00 19.24
N TYR A 33 -24.97 5.81 18.23
CA TYR A 33 -23.87 6.76 17.98
C TYR A 33 -24.37 8.12 17.50
N THR A 34 -25.46 8.18 16.74
CA THR A 34 -26.06 9.44 16.31
C THR A 34 -26.58 10.21 17.51
N GLU A 35 -27.25 9.56 18.46
CA GLU A 35 -27.64 10.18 19.72
C GLU A 35 -26.42 10.62 20.56
N ALA A 36 -25.33 9.85 20.59
CA ALA A 36 -24.10 10.29 21.26
C ALA A 36 -23.51 11.55 20.61
N ILE A 37 -23.53 11.63 19.27
CA ILE A 37 -23.06 12.78 18.49
C ILE A 37 -23.94 14.01 18.72
N THR A 38 -25.27 13.86 18.82
CA THR A 38 -26.15 15.02 19.08
C THR A 38 -25.91 15.62 20.47
N LEU A 39 -25.56 14.78 21.45
CA LEU A 39 -25.20 15.24 22.80
C LEU A 39 -23.80 15.86 22.85
N CYS A 40 -22.83 15.27 22.18
CA CYS A 40 -21.41 15.66 22.24
C CYS A 40 -20.75 15.55 20.85
N PRO A 41 -20.95 16.53 19.95
CA PRO A 41 -20.48 16.45 18.56
C PRO A 41 -18.96 16.60 18.42
N SER A 42 -18.27 17.11 19.45
CA SER A 42 -16.83 17.34 19.43
C SER A 42 -15.98 16.09 19.74
N VAL A 43 -16.61 14.93 19.97
CA VAL A 43 -15.90 13.69 20.31
C VAL A 43 -15.64 12.86 19.04
N PRO A 44 -14.39 12.79 18.53
CA PRO A 44 -14.07 12.14 17.24
C PRO A 44 -14.38 10.64 17.22
N VAL A 45 -14.30 9.98 18.39
CA VAL A 45 -14.53 8.54 18.51
C VAL A 45 -15.93 8.15 18.06
N TYR A 46 -16.96 8.96 18.35
CA TYR A 46 -18.35 8.64 17.98
C TYR A 46 -18.52 8.63 16.46
N TRP A 47 -17.91 9.61 15.78
CA TRP A 47 -17.87 9.69 14.32
C TRP A 47 -17.18 8.48 13.71
N THR A 48 -15.97 8.12 14.18
CA THR A 48 -15.26 6.93 13.64
C THR A 48 -16.00 5.62 13.90
N ASN A 49 -16.75 5.52 15.00
CA ASN A 49 -17.53 4.33 15.32
C ASN A 49 -18.79 4.22 14.44
N ARG A 50 -19.47 5.34 14.17
CA ARG A 50 -20.59 5.38 13.22
C ARG A 50 -20.14 5.15 11.78
N ALA A 51 -19.02 5.74 11.38
CA ALA A 51 -18.33 5.44 10.12
C ALA A 51 -18.08 3.94 9.97
N LEU A 52 -17.57 3.26 11.01
CA LEU A 52 -17.35 1.81 10.96
C LEU A 52 -18.65 1.02 10.72
N CYS A 53 -19.80 1.48 11.25
CA CYS A 53 -21.09 0.89 10.93
C CYS A 53 -21.48 1.10 9.46
N HIS A 54 -21.22 2.30 8.90
CA HIS A 54 -21.43 2.59 7.48
C HIS A 54 -20.55 1.72 6.57
N LEU A 55 -19.28 1.49 6.95
CA LEU A 55 -18.40 0.54 6.27
C LEU A 55 -19.04 -0.85 6.21
N LYS A 56 -19.55 -1.37 7.34
CA LYS A 56 -20.21 -2.70 7.38
C LYS A 56 -21.50 -2.78 6.57
N ARG A 57 -22.13 -1.64 6.27
CA ARG A 57 -23.32 -1.54 5.41
C ARG A 57 -22.98 -1.20 3.96
N ASN A 58 -21.71 -1.06 3.59
CA ASN A 58 -21.24 -0.57 2.29
C ASN A 58 -21.81 0.81 1.91
N ASP A 59 -22.08 1.66 2.90
CA ASP A 59 -22.54 3.04 2.70
C ASP A 59 -21.32 3.97 2.62
N TRP A 60 -20.68 3.99 1.45
CA TRP A 60 -19.41 4.67 1.23
C TRP A 60 -19.50 6.19 1.37
N THR A 61 -20.64 6.78 0.99
CA THR A 61 -20.86 8.23 1.09
C THR A 61 -20.89 8.67 2.56
N ARG A 62 -21.69 8.01 3.41
CA ARG A 62 -21.74 8.35 4.83
C ARG A 62 -20.46 7.97 5.58
N LEU A 63 -19.80 6.89 5.16
CA LEU A 63 -18.48 6.53 5.66
C LEU A 63 -17.48 7.67 5.45
N GLU A 64 -17.44 8.26 4.25
CA GLU A 64 -16.56 9.37 3.93
C GLU A 64 -16.90 10.62 4.75
N GLU A 65 -18.18 10.99 4.84
CA GLU A 65 -18.64 12.16 5.60
C GLU A 65 -18.25 12.06 7.09
N ASP A 66 -18.51 10.92 7.71
CA ASP A 66 -18.20 10.69 9.12
C ASP A 66 -16.68 10.61 9.37
N SER A 67 -15.94 10.00 8.44
CA SER A 67 -14.47 9.93 8.54
C SER A 67 -13.85 11.32 8.40
N ARG A 68 -14.37 12.16 7.49
CA ARG A 68 -13.96 13.55 7.33
C ARG A 68 -14.25 14.36 8.59
N LYS A 69 -15.43 14.22 9.18
CA LYS A 69 -15.77 14.88 10.45
C LYS A 69 -14.89 14.43 11.61
N ALA A 70 -14.56 13.14 11.68
CA ALA A 70 -13.59 12.65 12.66
C ALA A 70 -12.21 13.27 12.48
N LEU A 71 -11.73 13.44 11.23
CA LEU A 71 -10.44 14.06 10.92
C LEU A 71 -10.40 15.58 11.18
N GLU A 72 -11.53 16.29 11.00
CA GLU A 72 -11.65 17.70 11.39
C GLU A 72 -11.45 17.89 12.91
N LEU A 73 -11.88 16.90 13.72
CA LEU A 73 -11.78 16.91 15.18
C LEU A 73 -10.45 16.35 15.68
N ASP A 74 -9.94 15.29 15.05
CA ASP A 74 -8.66 14.66 15.37
C ASP A 74 -7.93 14.24 14.08
N TYR A 75 -7.05 15.13 13.62
CA TYR A 75 -6.23 14.93 12.43
C TYR A 75 -5.14 13.86 12.59
N LYS A 76 -4.92 13.31 13.78
CA LYS A 76 -3.96 12.22 14.04
C LYS A 76 -4.63 10.87 14.19
N SER A 77 -5.94 10.78 13.98
CA SER A 77 -6.69 9.53 14.13
C SER A 77 -6.33 8.54 13.01
N VAL A 78 -5.53 7.52 13.36
CA VAL A 78 -5.19 6.39 12.48
C VAL A 78 -6.45 5.75 11.90
N LYS A 79 -7.47 5.51 12.74
CA LYS A 79 -8.73 4.89 12.33
C LYS A 79 -9.51 5.78 11.35
N ALA A 80 -9.54 7.09 11.57
CA ALA A 80 -10.27 7.99 10.67
C ALA A 80 -9.59 8.08 9.29
N HIS A 81 -8.26 8.18 9.24
CA HIS A 81 -7.51 8.13 7.98
C HIS A 81 -7.71 6.81 7.23
N TYR A 82 -7.67 5.67 7.94
CA TYR A 82 -7.93 4.36 7.34
C TYR A 82 -9.34 4.26 6.73
N LEU A 83 -10.38 4.66 7.48
CA LEU A 83 -11.76 4.62 7.02
C LEU A 83 -12.01 5.58 5.83
N MET A 84 -11.40 6.76 5.86
CA MET A 84 -11.43 7.72 4.76
C MET A 84 -10.78 7.13 3.50
N GLY A 85 -9.61 6.51 3.65
CA GLY A 85 -8.90 5.85 2.55
C GLY A 85 -9.75 4.77 1.88
N LEU A 86 -10.38 3.90 2.66
CA LEU A 86 -11.30 2.87 2.14
C LEU A 86 -12.50 3.47 1.38
N ALA A 87 -13.10 4.54 1.90
CA ALA A 87 -14.22 5.21 1.26
C ALA A 87 -13.82 5.77 -0.12
N LEU A 88 -12.68 6.45 -0.19
CA LEU A 88 -12.15 7.05 -1.42
C LEU A 88 -11.78 5.99 -2.47
N LEU A 89 -11.10 4.92 -2.06
CA LEU A 89 -10.80 3.79 -2.96
C LEU A 89 -12.07 3.20 -3.58
N ARG A 90 -13.16 3.07 -2.80
CA ARG A 90 -14.44 2.55 -3.28
C ARG A 90 -15.18 3.51 -4.22
N LYS A 91 -14.94 4.81 -4.08
CA LYS A 91 -15.42 5.85 -4.99
C LYS A 91 -14.54 6.05 -6.22
N ALA A 92 -13.53 5.20 -6.42
CA ALA A 92 -12.52 5.31 -7.49
C ALA A 92 -11.65 6.58 -7.42
N GLU A 93 -11.59 7.22 -6.25
CA GLU A 93 -10.68 8.33 -5.95
C GLU A 93 -9.35 7.76 -5.42
N TYR A 94 -8.66 6.99 -6.27
CA TYR A 94 -7.53 6.15 -5.86
C TYR A 94 -6.36 6.93 -5.26
N THR A 95 -5.97 8.04 -5.89
CA THR A 95 -4.81 8.84 -5.47
C THR A 95 -4.98 9.40 -4.05
N GLU A 96 -6.14 9.99 -3.77
CA GLU A 96 -6.44 10.51 -2.43
C GLU A 96 -6.66 9.38 -1.42
N GLY A 97 -7.31 8.27 -1.84
CA GLY A 97 -7.48 7.09 -0.98
C GLY A 97 -6.15 6.51 -0.51
N ILE A 98 -5.19 6.34 -1.43
CA ILE A 98 -3.83 5.89 -1.16
C ILE A 98 -3.12 6.83 -0.17
N LYS A 99 -3.17 8.15 -0.38
CA LYS A 99 -2.57 9.13 0.54
C LYS A 99 -3.11 9.02 1.96
N GLN A 100 -4.43 8.80 2.10
CA GLN A 100 -5.05 8.62 3.41
C GLN A 100 -4.58 7.32 4.09
N LEU A 101 -4.44 6.23 3.34
CA LEU A 101 -3.91 4.96 3.87
C LEU A 101 -2.43 5.05 4.25
N GLU A 102 -1.60 5.72 3.43
CA GLU A 102 -0.20 6.02 3.76
C GLU A 102 -0.10 6.82 5.06
N ARG A 103 -0.94 7.85 5.20
CA ARG A 103 -1.00 8.65 6.43
C ARG A 103 -1.43 7.83 7.64
N ALA A 104 -2.43 6.96 7.49
CA ALA A 104 -2.85 6.05 8.55
C ALA A 104 -1.71 5.12 8.99
N LEU A 105 -0.95 4.60 8.02
CA LEU A 105 0.16 3.67 8.27
C LEU A 105 1.31 4.35 9.03
N ASP A 106 1.70 5.56 8.62
CA ASP A 106 2.76 6.31 9.29
C ASP A 106 2.37 6.71 10.73
N LEU A 107 1.13 7.14 10.94
CA LEU A 107 0.62 7.45 12.28
C LEU A 107 0.53 6.19 13.16
N GLY A 108 0.14 5.05 12.59
CA GLY A 108 0.03 3.78 13.30
C GLY A 108 1.38 3.25 13.77
N ARG A 109 2.43 3.40 12.97
CA ARG A 109 3.82 3.00 13.32
C ARG A 109 4.45 3.90 14.38
N GLY A 110 4.09 5.18 14.42
CA GLY A 110 4.61 6.14 15.40
C GLY A 110 4.00 6.02 16.80
N ALA A 111 2.89 5.29 16.96
CA ALA A 111 2.26 5.10 18.26
C ALA A 111 2.96 3.99 19.06
N GLU A 112 3.46 4.30 20.26
CA GLU A 112 4.18 3.37 21.17
C GLU A 112 3.40 2.09 21.50
N HIS A 113 2.08 2.09 21.27
CA HIS A 113 1.16 0.96 21.47
C HIS A 113 0.23 0.76 20.26
N GLY A 114 0.67 1.13 19.06
CA GLY A 114 -0.08 0.92 17.83
C GLY A 114 -0.50 -0.55 17.73
N SER A 115 -1.81 -0.81 17.68
CA SER A 115 -2.37 -2.14 17.50
C SER A 115 -1.76 -2.76 16.23
N SER A 116 -0.80 -3.69 16.40
CA SER A 116 -0.08 -4.34 15.28
C SER A 116 -1.03 -4.87 14.20
N TYR A 117 -2.21 -5.37 14.60
CA TYR A 117 -3.23 -5.86 13.67
C TYR A 117 -3.77 -4.77 12.74
N MET A 118 -3.93 -3.53 13.24
CA MET A 118 -4.47 -2.41 12.48
C MET A 118 -3.45 -1.92 11.46
N VAL A 119 -2.18 -1.81 11.85
CA VAL A 119 -1.07 -1.46 10.95
C VAL A 119 -0.97 -2.47 9.81
N GLU A 120 -1.07 -3.77 10.13
CA GLU A 120 -1.07 -4.83 9.12
C GLU A 120 -2.26 -4.72 8.16
N THR A 121 -3.47 -4.50 8.69
CA THR A 121 -4.68 -4.34 7.86
C THR A 121 -4.58 -3.11 6.96
N ILE A 122 -4.05 -2.00 7.46
CA ILE A 122 -3.84 -0.78 6.66
C ILE A 122 -2.84 -1.06 5.54
N TRP A 123 -1.73 -1.74 5.83
CA TRP A 123 -0.74 -2.09 4.83
C TRP A 123 -1.31 -3.00 3.74
N GLN A 124 -2.10 -4.02 4.09
CA GLN A 124 -2.73 -4.91 3.11
C GLN A 124 -3.64 -4.16 2.13
N GLU A 125 -4.47 -3.25 2.64
CA GLU A 125 -5.35 -2.43 1.79
C GLU A 125 -4.56 -1.43 0.94
N LEU A 126 -3.50 -0.83 1.49
CA LEU A 126 -2.61 0.06 0.75
C LEU A 126 -1.86 -0.68 -0.37
N ALA A 127 -1.26 -1.82 -0.05
CA ALA A 127 -0.51 -2.65 -0.99
C ALA A 127 -1.40 -3.13 -2.13
N LYS A 128 -2.63 -3.58 -1.81
CA LYS A 128 -3.63 -3.91 -2.82
C LYS A 128 -3.98 -2.72 -3.71
N ALA A 129 -4.19 -1.53 -3.15
CA ALA A 129 -4.51 -0.33 -3.92
C ALA A 129 -3.36 0.07 -4.86
N LYS A 130 -2.12 0.08 -4.36
CA LYS A 130 -0.91 0.37 -5.15
C LYS A 130 -0.66 -0.67 -6.24
N TYR A 131 -0.86 -1.95 -5.94
CA TYR A 131 -0.75 -3.02 -6.93
C TYR A 131 -1.77 -2.85 -8.06
N LEU A 132 -3.04 -2.55 -7.75
CA LEU A 132 -4.07 -2.32 -8.77
C LEU A 132 -3.77 -1.07 -9.63
N GLU A 133 -3.28 0.00 -9.01
CA GLU A 133 -2.84 1.21 -9.72
C GLU A 133 -1.70 0.87 -10.70
N TRP A 134 -0.70 0.12 -10.25
CA TRP A 134 0.39 -0.37 -11.09
C TRP A 134 -0.12 -1.30 -12.19
N GLU A 135 -0.97 -2.28 -11.89
CA GLU A 135 -1.47 -3.30 -12.84
C GLU A 135 -2.23 -2.65 -13.99
N HIS A 136 -3.08 -1.66 -13.69
CA HIS A 136 -3.78 -0.90 -14.72
C HIS A 136 -2.81 -0.12 -15.62
N ALA A 137 -1.83 0.56 -15.02
CA ALA A 137 -0.84 1.34 -15.74
C ALA A 137 0.10 0.44 -16.57
N SER A 138 0.52 -0.70 -16.01
CA SER A 138 1.38 -1.71 -16.63
C SER A 138 0.69 -2.39 -17.81
N THR A 139 -0.59 -2.75 -17.67
CA THR A 139 -1.37 -3.33 -18.78
C THR A 139 -1.43 -2.37 -19.97
N LYS A 140 -1.67 -1.08 -19.70
CA LYS A 140 -1.69 -0.05 -20.74
C LYS A 140 -0.31 0.11 -21.40
N ARG A 141 0.76 0.23 -20.60
CA ARG A 141 2.13 0.33 -21.10
C ARG A 141 2.53 -0.87 -21.95
N SER A 142 2.23 -2.08 -21.50
CA SER A 142 2.51 -3.32 -22.21
C SER A 142 1.81 -3.38 -23.57
N TRP A 143 0.53 -2.96 -23.63
CA TRP A 143 -0.21 -2.87 -24.88
C TRP A 143 0.41 -1.82 -25.83
N ASP A 144 0.66 -0.60 -25.34
CA ASP A 144 1.28 0.47 -26.13
C ASP A 144 2.65 0.04 -26.69
N LEU A 145 3.47 -0.61 -25.85
CA LEU A 145 4.79 -1.10 -26.18
C LEU A 145 4.74 -2.19 -27.26
N GLN A 146 3.83 -3.15 -27.13
CA GLN A 146 3.65 -4.22 -28.12
C GLN A 146 3.11 -3.68 -29.45
N SER A 147 2.16 -2.75 -29.42
CA SER A 147 1.65 -2.08 -30.61
C SER A 147 2.75 -1.32 -31.34
N LEU A 148 3.59 -0.58 -30.61
CA LEU A 148 4.71 0.14 -31.19
C LEU A 148 5.77 -0.81 -31.76
N LYS A 149 6.08 -1.91 -31.06
CA LYS A 149 7.01 -2.94 -31.53
C LYS A 149 6.59 -3.48 -32.90
N VAL A 150 5.34 -3.92 -33.02
CA VAL A 150 4.80 -4.45 -34.28
C VAL A 150 4.86 -3.39 -35.40
N ALA A 151 4.52 -2.14 -35.10
CA ALA A 151 4.59 -1.06 -36.09
C ALA A 151 6.03 -0.82 -36.59
N CYS A 152 7.01 -0.83 -35.68
CA CYS A 152 8.43 -0.71 -36.03
C CYS A 152 8.92 -1.90 -36.86
N GLU A 153 8.55 -3.13 -36.49
CA GLU A 153 8.91 -4.33 -37.26
C GLU A 153 8.35 -4.29 -38.68
N VAL A 154 7.08 -3.89 -38.84
CA VAL A 154 6.46 -3.73 -40.17
C VAL A 154 7.18 -2.65 -40.98
N ALA A 155 7.45 -1.49 -40.40
CA ALA A 155 8.15 -0.40 -41.09
C ALA A 155 9.57 -0.79 -41.53
N LEU A 156 10.31 -1.54 -40.70
CA LEU A 156 11.63 -2.05 -41.04
C LEU A 156 11.57 -3.06 -42.19
N LYS A 157 10.61 -3.99 -42.16
CA LYS A 157 10.39 -4.99 -43.21
C LYS A 157 9.98 -4.34 -44.54
N GLU A 158 9.10 -3.35 -44.50
CA GLU A 158 8.69 -2.58 -45.69
C GLU A 158 9.84 -1.76 -46.28
N ARG A 159 10.63 -1.11 -45.43
CA ARG A 159 11.82 -0.36 -45.87
C ARG A 159 12.81 -1.29 -46.58
N HIS A 160 13.12 -2.42 -45.96
CA HIS A 160 14.02 -3.41 -46.56
C HIS A 160 13.47 -3.95 -47.89
N SER A 161 12.17 -4.27 -47.96
CA SER A 161 11.53 -4.70 -49.20
C SER A 161 11.69 -3.66 -50.32
N LYS A 162 11.56 -2.36 -50.01
CA LYS A 162 11.78 -1.27 -50.99
C LYS A 162 13.26 -1.15 -51.40
N GLU A 163 14.18 -1.24 -50.44
CA GLU A 163 15.63 -1.19 -50.72
C GLU A 163 16.08 -2.38 -51.59
N TYR A 164 15.55 -3.58 -51.34
CA TYR A 164 15.79 -4.79 -52.15
C TYR A 164 15.30 -4.63 -53.60
N ILE A 165 14.11 -4.03 -53.80
CA ILE A 165 13.58 -3.75 -55.14
C ILE A 165 14.47 -2.74 -55.88
N LEU A 166 15.02 -1.74 -55.18
CA LEU A 166 15.86 -0.70 -55.76
C LEU A 166 17.30 -1.17 -56.06
N SER A 167 17.79 -2.22 -55.38
CA SER A 167 19.15 -2.74 -55.56
C SER A 167 19.31 -3.80 -56.66
N GLU A 168 18.27 -4.01 -57.49
CA GLU A 168 18.22 -5.04 -58.55
C GLU A 168 18.54 -6.48 -58.06
N GLY A 169 18.36 -6.77 -56.78
CA GLY A 169 18.60 -8.11 -56.22
C GLY A 169 20.08 -8.52 -56.17
N PHE A 170 21.02 -7.60 -55.93
CA PHE A 170 22.38 -7.94 -55.49
C PHE A 170 22.37 -8.25 -53.98
N VAL A 171 22.66 -9.51 -53.61
CA VAL A 171 22.05 -10.19 -52.44
C VAL A 171 22.90 -10.25 -51.16
N ASP A 172 24.22 -10.39 -51.20
CA ASP A 172 24.93 -10.93 -50.01
C ASP A 172 25.21 -9.93 -48.85
N GLU A 173 25.20 -8.62 -49.10
CA GLU A 173 25.54 -7.63 -48.05
C GLU A 173 24.33 -7.03 -47.32
N LEU A 174 23.09 -7.28 -47.77
CA LEU A 174 21.87 -6.58 -47.28
C LEU A 174 20.99 -7.41 -46.32
N GLU A 175 21.09 -8.75 -46.29
CA GLU A 175 20.29 -9.59 -45.38
C GLU A 175 20.80 -9.60 -43.93
N GLN A 176 22.12 -9.65 -43.73
CA GLN A 176 22.74 -9.59 -42.38
C GLN A 176 22.38 -8.30 -41.61
N PRO A 177 22.43 -7.10 -42.22
CA PRO A 177 22.01 -5.86 -41.56
C PRO A 177 20.55 -5.83 -41.10
N GLN A 178 19.64 -6.53 -41.80
CA GLN A 178 18.22 -6.51 -41.45
C GLN A 178 17.92 -7.39 -40.23
N ALA A 179 18.49 -8.60 -40.18
CA ALA A 179 18.35 -9.49 -39.03
C ALA A 179 18.92 -8.82 -37.77
N GLU A 180 20.11 -8.23 -37.87
CA GLU A 180 20.73 -7.48 -36.78
C GLU A 180 19.86 -6.29 -36.32
N CYS A 181 19.23 -5.55 -37.23
CA CYS A 181 18.33 -4.46 -36.88
C CYS A 181 17.06 -4.94 -36.17
N LEU A 182 16.48 -6.07 -36.58
CA LEU A 182 15.31 -6.66 -35.93
C LEU A 182 15.66 -7.21 -34.54
N ASP A 183 16.82 -7.85 -34.40
CA ASP A 183 17.33 -8.32 -33.10
C ASP A 183 17.60 -7.15 -32.15
N LEU A 184 18.21 -6.06 -32.65
CA LEU A 184 18.41 -4.84 -31.87
C LEU A 184 17.09 -4.21 -31.46
N LEU A 185 16.11 -4.16 -32.38
CA LEU A 185 14.77 -3.67 -32.08
C LEU A 185 14.12 -4.49 -30.97
N GLN A 186 14.16 -5.82 -31.09
CA GLN A 186 13.66 -6.73 -30.07
C GLN A 186 14.31 -6.46 -28.71
N HIS A 187 15.64 -6.34 -28.68
CA HIS A 187 16.38 -6.06 -27.45
C HIS A 187 15.97 -4.72 -26.78
N VAL A 188 15.75 -3.67 -27.58
CA VAL A 188 15.27 -2.37 -27.07
C VAL A 188 13.90 -2.51 -26.40
N PHE A 189 12.97 -3.24 -27.04
CA PHE A 189 11.63 -3.44 -26.49
C PHE A 189 11.63 -4.37 -25.27
N GLU A 190 12.46 -5.42 -25.23
CA GLU A 190 12.64 -6.27 -24.05
C GLU A 190 13.18 -5.46 -22.88
N LYS A 191 14.19 -4.61 -23.11
CA LYS A 191 14.73 -3.72 -22.08
C LYS A 191 13.69 -2.72 -21.58
N ALA A 192 12.84 -2.20 -22.45
CA ALA A 192 11.76 -1.30 -22.08
C ALA A 192 10.66 -2.01 -21.27
N ALA A 193 10.37 -3.29 -21.58
CA ALA A 193 9.38 -4.10 -20.88
C ALA A 193 9.86 -4.61 -19.50
N ALA A 194 11.17 -4.58 -19.23
CA ALA A 194 11.76 -5.16 -18.03
C ALA A 194 11.17 -4.60 -16.72
N ALA A 195 10.88 -3.29 -16.65
CA ALA A 195 10.32 -2.65 -15.45
C ALA A 195 8.90 -3.15 -15.11
N ASP A 196 8.14 -3.58 -16.11
CA ASP A 196 6.78 -4.10 -15.94
C ASP A 196 6.73 -5.63 -15.82
N THR A 197 7.89 -6.29 -15.85
CA THR A 197 8.01 -7.74 -15.72
C THR A 197 8.26 -8.08 -14.24
N PRO A 198 7.34 -8.77 -13.55
CA PRO A 198 7.58 -9.17 -12.17
C PRO A 198 8.78 -10.11 -12.05
N THR A 199 9.70 -9.79 -11.15
CA THR A 199 10.87 -10.60 -10.83
C THR A 199 10.91 -10.88 -9.32
N GLU A 200 12.07 -11.28 -8.80
CA GLU A 200 12.30 -11.36 -7.37
C GLU A 200 12.71 -9.99 -6.80
N VAL A 201 12.27 -9.71 -5.58
CA VAL A 201 12.73 -8.53 -4.82
C VAL A 201 14.16 -8.80 -4.34
N PRO A 202 15.10 -7.85 -4.50
CA PRO A 202 16.47 -8.05 -4.05
C PRO A 202 16.59 -8.36 -2.55
N ASP A 203 17.38 -9.37 -2.19
CA ASP A 203 17.56 -9.88 -0.81
C ASP A 203 17.95 -8.82 0.24
N TYR A 204 18.57 -7.71 -0.18
CA TYR A 204 18.98 -6.62 0.70
C TYR A 204 17.80 -5.69 1.07
N LEU A 205 16.68 -5.78 0.35
CA LEU A 205 15.41 -5.12 0.67
C LEU A 205 14.46 -6.03 1.45
N CYS A 206 14.86 -7.28 1.69
CA CYS A 206 14.06 -8.28 2.37
C CYS A 206 14.53 -8.53 3.82
N CYS A 207 13.57 -8.75 4.70
CA CYS A 207 13.81 -9.09 6.09
C CYS A 207 14.40 -10.49 6.23
N LYS A 208 15.40 -10.66 7.11
CA LYS A 208 16.09 -11.94 7.31
C LYS A 208 15.25 -13.02 8.00
N ILE A 209 14.10 -12.66 8.56
CA ILE A 209 13.17 -13.60 9.21
C ILE A 209 11.97 -13.89 8.32
N THR A 210 11.29 -12.84 7.82
CA THR A 210 10.08 -13.03 7.01
C THR A 210 10.40 -13.36 5.55
N LEU A 211 11.60 -13.02 5.08
CA LEU A 211 12.01 -13.08 3.67
C LEU A 211 11.19 -12.16 2.73
N ASP A 212 10.24 -11.41 3.29
CA ASP A 212 9.46 -10.39 2.58
C ASP A 212 10.19 -9.04 2.54
N ILE A 213 9.80 -8.20 1.57
CA ILE A 213 10.24 -6.81 1.49
C ILE A 213 9.93 -6.05 2.80
N PHE A 214 10.88 -5.25 3.28
CA PHE A 214 10.71 -4.53 4.54
C PHE A 214 9.52 -3.57 4.49
N ARG A 215 8.74 -3.53 5.57
CA ARG A 215 7.63 -2.58 5.74
C ARG A 215 8.01 -1.53 6.77
N ASP A 216 8.53 -1.94 7.92
CA ASP A 216 9.03 -1.07 9.00
C ASP A 216 10.41 -1.57 9.48
N PRO A 217 11.46 -1.30 8.69
CA PRO A 217 12.80 -1.82 8.96
C PRO A 217 13.41 -1.18 10.21
N VAL A 218 13.98 -2.02 11.08
CA VAL A 218 14.80 -1.61 12.24
C VAL A 218 16.15 -2.28 12.19
N ILE A 219 17.19 -1.56 12.58
CA ILE A 219 18.57 -2.05 12.62
C ILE A 219 18.99 -2.33 14.07
N THR A 220 19.72 -3.43 14.26
CA THR A 220 20.34 -3.81 15.53
C THR A 220 21.75 -3.21 15.67
N PRO A 221 22.34 -3.14 16.88
CA PRO A 221 23.73 -2.68 17.06
C PRO A 221 24.75 -3.50 16.26
N SER A 222 24.44 -4.77 15.99
CA SER A 222 25.25 -5.69 15.19
C SER A 222 25.17 -5.39 13.68
N GLY A 223 24.36 -4.40 13.27
CA GLY A 223 24.24 -3.94 11.88
C GLY A 223 23.21 -4.71 11.04
N VAL A 224 22.46 -5.63 11.64
CA VAL A 224 21.46 -6.43 10.93
C VAL A 224 20.10 -5.72 10.95
N THR A 225 19.40 -5.72 9.80
CA THR A 225 18.07 -5.10 9.68
C THR A 225 16.97 -6.16 9.67
N TYR A 226 15.91 -5.91 10.42
CA TYR A 226 14.74 -6.77 10.56
C TYR A 226 13.45 -5.98 10.42
N GLU A 227 12.35 -6.68 10.15
CA GLU A 227 11.01 -6.14 10.27
C GLU A 227 10.68 -5.93 11.76
N ARG A 228 10.25 -4.71 12.14
CA ARG A 228 10.07 -4.31 13.55
C ARG A 228 9.18 -5.27 14.32
N ALA A 229 8.01 -5.59 13.77
CA ALA A 229 7.03 -6.44 14.44
C ALA A 229 7.62 -7.82 14.77
N VAL A 230 8.40 -8.37 13.85
CA VAL A 230 8.93 -9.74 13.94
C VAL A 230 10.12 -9.83 14.88
N ILE A 231 11.04 -8.85 14.86
CA ILE A 231 12.15 -8.85 15.82
C ILE A 231 11.64 -8.59 17.24
N LEU A 232 10.64 -7.74 17.43
CA LEU A 232 10.02 -7.53 18.74
C LEU A 232 9.34 -8.81 19.26
N GLU A 233 8.63 -9.54 18.39
CA GLU A 233 8.03 -10.82 18.74
C GLU A 233 9.09 -11.87 19.10
N HIS A 234 10.19 -11.96 18.34
CA HIS A 234 11.33 -12.84 18.67
C HIS A 234 11.92 -12.52 20.04
N LEU A 235 12.20 -11.24 20.32
CA LEU A 235 12.75 -10.80 21.60
C LEU A 235 11.82 -11.11 22.79
N GLN A 236 10.51 -11.17 22.54
CA GLN A 236 9.51 -11.50 23.56
C GLN A 236 9.32 -13.02 23.74
N LYS A 237 9.26 -13.79 22.65
CA LYS A 237 8.87 -15.21 22.66
C LYS A 237 10.03 -16.19 22.66
N VAL A 238 11.15 -15.84 22.01
CA VAL A 238 12.29 -16.73 21.80
C VAL A 238 13.42 -16.39 22.76
N GLY A 239 13.86 -15.13 22.78
CA GLY A 239 14.90 -14.68 23.70
C GLY A 239 15.54 -13.35 23.32
N LYS A 240 16.25 -12.77 24.29
CA LYS A 240 16.88 -11.43 24.18
C LYS A 240 18.25 -11.48 23.49
N PHE A 241 18.27 -11.97 22.26
CA PHE A 241 19.45 -12.06 21.43
C PHE A 241 19.11 -11.81 19.96
N ASP A 242 20.08 -11.31 19.20
CA ASP A 242 19.98 -11.08 17.76
C ASP A 242 19.85 -12.44 17.02
N PRO A 243 18.81 -12.66 16.21
CA PRO A 243 18.57 -13.95 15.56
C PRO A 243 19.69 -14.47 14.66
N ILE A 244 20.56 -13.60 14.15
CA ILE A 244 21.61 -13.98 13.18
C ILE A 244 22.97 -14.03 13.86
N THR A 245 23.30 -13.02 14.66
CA THR A 245 24.64 -12.91 15.28
C THR A 245 24.70 -13.55 16.67
N HIS A 246 23.54 -13.84 17.26
CA HIS A 246 23.38 -14.35 18.63
C HIS A 246 23.92 -13.43 19.72
N GLU A 247 24.23 -12.17 19.40
CA GLU A 247 24.64 -11.17 20.39
C GLU A 247 23.45 -10.77 21.29
N PRO A 248 23.69 -10.41 22.56
CA PRO A 248 22.62 -9.93 23.44
C PRO A 248 21.92 -8.69 22.86
N LEU A 249 20.59 -8.75 22.76
CA LEU A 249 19.78 -7.71 22.13
C LEU A 249 18.52 -7.42 22.96
N ASN A 250 18.26 -6.14 23.21
CA ASN A 250 17.05 -5.65 23.86
C ASN A 250 16.26 -4.77 22.89
N ALA A 251 14.92 -4.72 23.07
CA ALA A 251 14.04 -3.93 22.22
C ALA A 251 14.37 -2.43 22.19
N SER A 252 14.92 -1.88 23.28
CA SER A 252 15.35 -0.47 23.36
C SER A 252 16.55 -0.13 22.48
N GLN A 253 17.28 -1.14 21.99
CA GLN A 253 18.45 -0.96 21.12
C GLN A 253 18.05 -0.95 19.64
N LEU A 254 16.79 -1.22 19.31
CA LEU A 254 16.30 -1.21 17.93
C LEU A 254 16.12 0.21 17.43
N ILE A 255 16.81 0.56 16.35
CA ILE A 255 16.75 1.90 15.74
C ILE A 255 16.01 1.79 14.40
N PRO A 256 15.03 2.66 14.09
CA PRO A 256 14.42 2.70 12.77
C PRO A 256 15.48 2.90 11.67
N ASN A 257 15.53 1.99 10.69
CA ASN A 257 16.46 2.09 9.58
C ASN A 257 15.84 2.91 8.43
N LEU A 258 15.91 4.24 8.56
CA LEU A 258 15.31 5.16 7.61
C LEU A 258 15.92 5.06 6.20
N ALA A 259 17.20 4.68 6.09
CA ALA A 259 17.87 4.49 4.79
C ALA A 259 17.27 3.29 4.03
N ILE A 260 17.09 2.15 4.70
CA ILE A 260 16.44 0.99 4.09
C ILE A 260 14.96 1.28 3.80
N LYS A 261 14.26 2.00 4.69
CA LYS A 261 12.87 2.43 4.42
C LYS A 261 12.79 3.27 3.13
N ALA A 262 13.71 4.21 2.92
CA ALA A 262 13.76 5.02 1.70
C ALA A 262 14.14 4.19 0.47
N ALA A 263 15.09 3.26 0.59
CA ALA A 263 15.48 2.38 -0.51
C ALA A 263 14.34 1.46 -0.97
N VAL A 264 13.59 0.90 -0.02
CA VAL A 264 12.38 0.12 -0.31
C VAL A 264 11.33 0.97 -1.00
N GLN A 265 11.10 2.20 -0.53
CA GLN A 265 10.11 3.09 -1.16
C GLN A 265 10.50 3.40 -2.62
N ALA A 266 11.76 3.77 -2.86
CA ALA A 266 12.27 4.02 -4.21
C ALA A 266 12.12 2.78 -5.11
N TYR A 267 12.43 1.59 -4.58
CA TYR A 267 12.23 0.34 -5.30
C TYR A 267 10.76 0.10 -5.66
N LEU A 268 9.85 0.30 -4.71
CA LEU A 268 8.40 0.13 -4.90
C LEU A 268 7.78 1.16 -5.86
N ASP A 269 8.34 2.37 -5.91
CA ASP A 269 7.90 3.40 -6.85
C ASP A 269 8.25 3.02 -8.30
N GLU A 270 9.36 2.31 -8.51
CA GLU A 270 9.77 1.77 -9.81
C GLU A 270 9.12 0.41 -10.12
N HIS A 271 8.91 -0.43 -9.12
CA HIS A 271 8.48 -1.82 -9.23
C HIS A 271 7.16 -2.04 -8.50
N GLY A 272 6.08 -1.41 -8.99
CA GLY A 272 4.77 -1.48 -8.34
C GLY A 272 4.18 -2.90 -8.19
N TRP A 273 4.65 -3.86 -8.98
CA TRP A 273 4.30 -5.29 -8.81
C TRP A 273 4.77 -5.87 -7.47
N ALA A 274 5.81 -5.29 -6.85
CA ALA A 274 6.35 -5.75 -5.57
C ALA A 274 5.44 -5.39 -4.37
N TYR A 275 4.34 -4.66 -4.60
CA TYR A 275 3.24 -4.54 -3.64
C TYR A 275 2.33 -5.77 -3.57
N LYS A 276 2.52 -6.75 -4.46
CA LYS A 276 1.69 -7.96 -4.46
C LYS A 276 1.77 -8.66 -3.10
N VAL A 277 0.61 -8.89 -2.52
CA VAL A 277 0.44 -9.66 -1.28
C VAL A 277 -0.14 -11.01 -1.68
N ASP A 278 0.54 -12.11 -1.32
CA ASP A 278 0.08 -13.48 -1.59
C ASP A 278 -1.13 -13.88 -0.70
#